data_AF-A0A7J5Y3X2-F1
#
_entry.id   AF-A0A7J5Y3X2-F1
#
_cell.length_a   1.000
_cell.length_b   1.000
_cell.length_c   1.000
_cell.angle_alpha   90.00
_cell.angle_beta   90.00
_cell.angle_gamma   90.00
#
_symmetry.space_group_name_H-M   'P 1'
#
loop_
_entity.id
_entity.type
_entity.pdbx_description
1 polymer ?
#
loop_
_entity_poly.entity_id
_entity_poly.type
_entity_poly.pdbx_seq_one_letter_code
_entity_poly.pdbx_strand_id
1 'polypeptide(L)'
;MKEPCLKCIDLVIQELINTVRQTGLFTPDLAFEAIVKKQVIKLKDPCLKCVDLVVTELAALIRKCTEKLGSYPRLREETERIVTTYVRERDGKTKDQVLLLIDIELSYINTNHEDFIGFANAQQRTAANITKKRVMPNQVIRRGWLTINISIMKGGSKDYWFVLTAESLSWYKDEEEKEKKYMLPLDNLKLS
;
A
#
# COMPACT_ATOMS: atom_id res chain seq x y z
N MET A 1 16.27 -11.83 10.14
CA MET A 1 15.42 -12.32 9.03
C MET A 1 13.93 -12.17 9.36
N LYS A 2 13.44 -10.95 9.67
CA LYS A 2 12.03 -10.66 9.98
C LYS A 2 11.58 -9.41 9.23
N GLU A 3 11.57 -9.43 7.90
CA GLU A 3 11.27 -8.22 7.11
C GLU A 3 10.37 -8.36 5.87
N PRO A 4 10.10 -9.54 5.27
CA PRO A 4 9.23 -9.56 4.09
C PRO A 4 7.74 -9.48 4.42
N CYS A 5 7.29 -9.99 5.58
CA CYS A 5 5.87 -10.02 5.93
C CYS A 5 5.30 -8.65 6.38
N LEU A 6 6.11 -7.79 7.00
CA LEU A 6 5.66 -6.45 7.43
C LEU A 6 5.48 -5.48 6.24
N LYS A 7 6.30 -5.61 5.19
CA LYS A 7 6.21 -4.71 4.01
C LYS A 7 4.89 -4.85 3.25
N CYS A 8 4.28 -6.03 3.26
CA CYS A 8 2.95 -6.23 2.65
C CYS A 8 1.84 -5.55 3.47
N ILE A 9 2.02 -5.43 4.80
CA ILE A 9 1.06 -4.76 5.70
C ILE A 9 1.13 -3.24 5.49
N ASP A 10 2.33 -2.67 5.32
CA ASP A 10 2.52 -1.24 5.04
C ASP A 10 1.88 -0.78 3.72
N LEU A 11 1.95 -1.62 2.68
CA LEU A 11 1.33 -1.32 1.38
C LEU A 11 -0.20 -1.28 1.47
N VAL A 12 -0.80 -2.16 2.27
CA VAL A 12 -2.26 -2.20 2.50
C VAL A 12 -2.72 -0.97 3.30
N ILE A 13 -1.93 -0.51 4.27
CA ILE A 13 -2.23 0.69 5.07
C ILE A 13 -2.22 1.96 4.20
N GLN A 14 -1.28 2.08 3.26
CA GLN A 14 -1.21 3.21 2.30
C GLN A 14 -2.45 3.32 1.40
N GLU A 15 -2.99 2.19 0.93
CA GLU A 15 -4.15 2.16 0.03
C GLU A 15 -5.47 2.49 0.77
N LEU A 16 -5.54 2.15 2.06
CA LEU A 16 -6.69 2.48 2.93
C LEU A 16 -6.80 3.97 3.23
N ILE A 17 -5.68 4.65 3.50
CA ILE A 17 -5.68 6.08 3.87
C ILE A 17 -6.22 6.96 2.74
N ASN A 18 -5.97 6.58 1.49
CA ASN A 18 -6.45 7.33 0.32
C ASN A 18 -7.95 7.18 0.08
N THR A 19 -8.58 6.09 0.54
CA THR A 19 -10.00 5.80 0.32
C THR A 19 -10.91 6.43 1.40
N VAL A 20 -10.41 6.55 2.64
CA VAL A 20 -11.19 7.09 3.79
C VAL A 20 -11.39 8.61 3.74
N ARG A 21 -10.66 9.33 2.87
CA ARG A 21 -10.68 10.80 2.81
C ARG A 21 -12.00 11.41 2.29
N GLN A 22 -12.95 10.62 1.78
CA GLN A 22 -14.14 11.14 1.07
C GLN A 22 -15.46 11.18 1.85
N THR A 23 -15.56 10.65 3.07
CA THR A 23 -16.86 10.66 3.79
C THR A 23 -16.73 11.15 5.22
N GLY A 24 -17.08 12.43 5.41
CA GLY A 24 -17.33 12.99 6.73
C GLY A 24 -18.70 12.55 7.24
N LEU A 25 -18.73 11.61 8.18
CA LEU A 25 -19.87 11.43 9.09
C LEU A 25 -19.39 10.67 10.34
N PHE A 26 -19.78 11.18 11.50
CA PHE A 26 -19.29 10.87 12.85
C PHE A 26 -19.59 9.43 13.34
N THR A 27 -18.92 8.44 12.76
CA THR A 27 -18.60 7.16 13.44
C THR A 27 -17.16 6.74 13.12
N PRO A 28 -16.14 7.53 13.52
CA PRO A 28 -14.76 7.28 13.08
C PRO A 28 -14.24 5.93 13.56
N ASP A 29 -14.56 5.55 14.81
CA ASP A 29 -13.97 4.37 15.46
C ASP A 29 -14.57 3.06 14.94
N LEU A 30 -15.90 2.96 14.84
CA LEU A 30 -16.57 1.77 14.32
C LEU A 30 -16.31 1.56 12.82
N ALA A 31 -16.24 2.65 12.04
CA ALA A 31 -15.92 2.56 10.62
C ALA A 31 -14.45 2.17 10.40
N PHE A 32 -13.53 2.75 11.17
CA PHE A 32 -12.12 2.37 11.17
C PHE A 32 -11.94 0.89 11.57
N GLU A 33 -12.57 0.47 12.67
CA GLU A 33 -12.53 -0.90 13.16
C GLU A 33 -13.05 -1.90 12.12
N ALA A 34 -14.21 -1.62 11.51
CA ALA A 34 -14.78 -2.47 10.47
C ALA A 34 -13.86 -2.60 9.25
N ILE A 35 -13.23 -1.51 8.83
CA ILE A 35 -12.30 -1.49 7.70
C ILE A 35 -11.02 -2.29 8.03
N VAL A 36 -10.44 -2.07 9.21
CA VAL A 36 -9.23 -2.79 9.65
C VAL A 36 -9.51 -4.29 9.76
N LYS A 37 -10.59 -4.69 10.44
CA LYS A 37 -11.00 -6.10 10.54
C LYS A 37 -11.20 -6.73 9.16
N LYS A 38 -11.82 -6.00 8.22
CA LYS A 38 -12.00 -6.47 6.84
C LYS A 38 -10.67 -6.72 6.12
N GLN A 39 -9.61 -5.96 6.43
CA GLN A 39 -8.28 -6.23 5.86
C GLN A 39 -7.57 -7.37 6.58
N VAL A 40 -7.65 -7.44 7.91
CA VAL A 40 -7.02 -8.52 8.71
C VAL A 40 -7.56 -9.89 8.30
N ILE A 41 -8.87 -10.03 8.04
CA ILE A 41 -9.47 -11.28 7.55
C ILE A 41 -8.82 -11.79 6.26
N LYS A 42 -8.39 -10.89 5.36
CA LYS A 42 -7.74 -11.27 4.10
C LYS A 42 -6.36 -11.92 4.29
N LEU A 43 -5.77 -11.83 5.49
CA LEU A 43 -4.50 -12.49 5.81
C LEU A 43 -4.65 -14.01 6.00
N LYS A 44 -5.86 -14.52 6.19
CA LYS A 44 -6.12 -15.95 6.41
C LYS A 44 -5.55 -16.82 5.28
N ASP A 45 -5.98 -16.58 4.06
CA ASP A 45 -5.58 -17.38 2.90
C ASP A 45 -4.07 -17.33 2.62
N PRO A 46 -3.38 -16.16 2.59
CA PRO A 46 -1.94 -16.13 2.37
C PRO A 46 -1.15 -16.76 3.52
N CYS A 47 -1.60 -16.66 4.77
CA CYS A 47 -0.94 -17.33 5.90
C CYS A 47 -1.08 -18.85 5.83
N LEU A 48 -2.27 -19.39 5.52
CA LEU A 48 -2.46 -20.83 5.33
C LEU A 48 -1.64 -21.35 4.15
N LYS A 49 -1.61 -20.62 3.03
CA LYS A 49 -0.78 -20.96 1.88
C LYS A 49 0.71 -20.97 2.22
N CYS A 50 1.16 -20.06 3.09
CA CYS A 50 2.55 -20.07 3.57
C CYS A 50 2.87 -21.37 4.34
N VAL A 51 1.96 -21.84 5.21
CA VAL A 51 2.12 -23.11 5.91
C VAL A 51 2.18 -24.28 4.92
N ASP A 52 1.29 -24.31 3.92
CA ASP A 52 1.29 -25.36 2.88
C ASP A 52 2.62 -25.43 2.10
N LEU A 53 3.17 -24.26 1.73
CA LEU A 53 4.45 -24.17 1.05
C LEU A 53 5.60 -24.70 1.92
N VAL A 54 5.61 -24.35 3.21
CA VAL A 54 6.62 -24.85 4.16
C VAL A 54 6.50 -26.36 4.34
N VAL A 55 5.29 -26.90 4.47
CA VAL A 55 5.05 -28.36 4.59
C VAL A 55 5.51 -29.09 3.33
N THR A 56 5.25 -28.53 2.15
CA THR A 56 5.69 -29.08 0.87
C THR A 56 7.22 -29.14 0.79
N GLU A 57 7.90 -28.06 1.18
CA GLU A 57 9.36 -28.00 1.20
C GLU A 57 9.96 -28.97 2.23
N LEU A 58 9.36 -29.07 3.42
CA LEU A 58 9.77 -30.04 4.43
C LEU A 58 9.65 -31.49 3.92
N ALA A 59 8.57 -31.83 3.21
CA ALA A 59 8.41 -33.14 2.61
C ALA A 59 9.50 -33.43 1.55
N ALA A 60 9.85 -32.43 0.73
CA ALA A 60 10.93 -32.56 -0.25
C ALA A 60 12.30 -32.79 0.44
N LEU A 61 12.57 -32.05 1.52
CA LEU A 61 13.80 -32.19 2.31
C LEU A 61 13.88 -33.56 2.99
N ILE A 62 12.78 -34.10 3.52
CA ILE A 62 12.74 -35.44 4.09
C ILE A 62 13.14 -36.48 3.04
N ARG A 63 12.54 -36.43 1.85
CA ARG A 63 12.89 -37.34 0.75
C ARG A 63 14.38 -37.25 0.41
N LYS A 64 14.91 -36.04 0.21
CA LYS A 64 16.34 -35.81 -0.08
C LYS A 64 17.27 -36.32 1.03
N CYS A 65 16.90 -36.15 2.29
CA CYS A 65 17.69 -36.66 3.42
C CYS A 65 17.69 -38.19 3.47
N THR A 66 16.53 -38.82 3.22
CA THR A 66 16.37 -40.28 3.27
C THR A 66 17.05 -41.02 2.12
N GLU A 67 17.41 -40.34 1.01
CA GLU A 67 18.24 -40.92 -0.06
C GLU A 67 19.59 -41.45 0.46
N LYS A 68 20.16 -40.80 1.50
CA LYS A 68 21.40 -41.26 2.15
C LYS A 68 21.25 -42.60 2.87
N LEU A 69 20.02 -43.03 3.15
CA LEU A 69 19.70 -44.32 3.75
C LEU A 69 19.46 -45.42 2.69
N GLY A 70 19.86 -45.18 1.43
CA GLY A 70 19.63 -46.13 0.32
C GLY A 70 20.16 -47.55 0.56
N SER A 71 21.23 -47.71 1.34
CA SER A 71 21.79 -49.02 1.72
C SER A 71 20.89 -49.82 2.69
N TYR A 72 19.93 -49.16 3.35
CA TYR A 72 19.02 -49.77 4.34
C TYR A 72 17.55 -49.48 3.97
N PRO A 73 16.97 -50.19 2.99
CA PRO A 73 15.66 -49.86 2.42
C PRO A 73 14.52 -49.88 3.45
N ARG A 74 14.51 -50.85 4.36
CA ARG A 74 13.50 -50.92 5.45
C ARG A 74 13.60 -49.75 6.42
N LEU A 75 14.82 -49.34 6.78
CA LEU A 75 15.05 -48.20 7.67
C LEU A 75 14.65 -46.89 7.00
N ARG A 76 14.96 -46.75 5.70
CA ARG A 76 14.57 -45.59 4.90
C ARG A 76 13.05 -45.42 4.89
N GLU A 77 12.30 -46.48 4.57
CA GLU A 77 10.85 -46.46 4.50
C GLU A 77 10.21 -46.09 5.84
N GLU A 78 10.63 -46.73 6.94
CA GLU A 78 10.09 -46.42 8.27
C GLU A 78 10.43 -45.00 8.72
N THR A 79 11.65 -44.51 8.43
CA THR A 79 12.05 -43.14 8.76
C THR A 79 11.21 -42.13 7.99
N GLU A 80 11.04 -42.32 6.67
CA GLU A 80 10.22 -41.43 5.83
C GLU A 80 8.77 -41.43 6.30
N ARG A 81 8.21 -42.60 6.64
CA ARG A 81 6.84 -42.77 7.15
C ARG A 81 6.64 -42.04 8.46
N ILE A 82 7.50 -42.27 9.46
CA ILE A 82 7.38 -41.67 10.80
C ILE A 82 7.46 -40.14 10.71
N VAL A 83 8.49 -39.62 10.04
CA VAL A 83 8.72 -38.18 9.97
C VAL A 83 7.62 -37.49 9.15
N THR A 84 7.18 -38.07 8.04
CA THR A 84 6.08 -37.52 7.23
C THR A 84 4.75 -37.52 7.97
N THR A 85 4.46 -38.57 8.74
CA THR A 85 3.27 -38.65 9.60
C THR A 85 3.32 -37.53 10.64
N TYR A 86 4.45 -37.36 11.32
CA TYR A 86 4.63 -36.29 12.31
C TYR A 86 4.45 -34.90 11.69
N VAL A 87 5.03 -34.64 10.51
CA VAL A 87 4.85 -33.35 9.81
C VAL A 87 3.39 -33.07 9.48
N ARG A 88 2.62 -34.09 9.03
CA ARG A 88 1.17 -33.93 8.77
C ARG A 88 0.38 -33.63 10.04
N GLU A 89 0.69 -34.27 11.16
CA GLU A 89 0.06 -33.95 12.45
C GLU A 89 0.40 -32.53 12.92
N ARG A 90 1.62 -32.06 12.65
CA ARG A 90 2.05 -30.69 12.97
C ARG A 90 1.45 -29.64 12.04
N ASP A 91 1.20 -29.97 10.77
CA ASP A 91 0.54 -29.08 9.81
C ASP A 91 -0.81 -28.59 10.32
N GLY A 92 -1.71 -29.52 10.67
CA GLY A 92 -3.04 -29.18 11.19
C GLY A 92 -2.98 -28.28 12.42
N LYS A 93 -2.17 -28.65 13.43
CA LYS A 93 -1.98 -27.85 14.65
C LYS A 93 -1.43 -26.44 14.37
N THR A 94 -0.57 -26.31 13.36
CA THR A 94 0.01 -25.02 12.99
C THR A 94 -1.02 -24.14 12.29
N LYS A 95 -1.83 -24.71 11.40
CA LYS A 95 -2.94 -23.99 10.76
C LYS A 95 -3.95 -23.49 11.80
N ASP A 96 -4.33 -24.34 12.75
CA ASP A 96 -5.23 -23.95 13.85
C ASP A 96 -4.65 -22.80 14.67
N GLN A 97 -3.36 -22.86 15.00
CA GLN A 97 -2.67 -21.79 15.72
C GLN A 97 -2.62 -20.47 14.92
N VAL A 98 -2.39 -20.54 13.61
CA VAL A 98 -2.39 -19.37 12.73
C VAL A 98 -3.78 -18.73 12.69
N LEU A 99 -4.84 -19.53 12.57
CA LEU A 99 -6.21 -19.03 12.61
C LEU A 99 -6.55 -18.38 13.95
N LEU A 100 -6.16 -19.01 15.06
CA LEU A 100 -6.34 -18.44 16.39
C LEU A 100 -5.64 -17.08 16.53
N LEU A 101 -4.42 -16.93 16.02
CA LEU A 101 -3.71 -15.65 16.04
C LEU A 101 -4.45 -14.57 15.26
N ILE A 102 -5.02 -14.90 14.08
CA ILE A 102 -5.83 -13.97 13.30
C ILE A 102 -7.11 -13.60 14.06
N ASP A 103 -7.77 -14.56 14.71
CA ASP A 103 -8.97 -14.31 15.49
C ASP A 103 -8.69 -13.39 16.70
N ILE A 104 -7.51 -13.51 17.32
CA ILE A 104 -7.06 -12.59 18.38
C ILE A 104 -6.94 -11.16 17.84
N GLU A 105 -6.30 -10.95 16.69
CA GLU A 105 -6.17 -9.63 16.06
C GLU A 105 -7.53 -9.03 15.64
N LEU A 106 -8.52 -9.88 15.33
CA LEU A 106 -9.89 -9.45 15.05
C LEU A 106 -10.70 -9.11 16.31
N SER A 107 -10.34 -9.69 17.46
CA SER A 107 -11.04 -9.47 18.72
C SER A 107 -10.77 -8.08 19.29
N TYR A 108 -9.59 -7.52 19.06
CA TYR A 108 -9.17 -6.23 19.60
C TYR A 108 -8.15 -5.53 18.72
N ILE A 109 -8.41 -4.27 18.37
CA ILE A 109 -7.47 -3.43 17.62
C ILE A 109 -6.71 -2.52 18.59
N ASN A 110 -5.39 -2.69 18.66
CA ASN A 110 -4.55 -1.85 19.52
C ASN A 110 -4.21 -0.50 18.86
N THR A 111 -5.00 0.53 19.17
CA THR A 111 -4.76 1.91 18.72
C THR A 111 -3.72 2.68 19.55
N ASN A 112 -3.15 2.08 20.60
CA ASN A 112 -2.11 2.70 21.43
C ASN A 112 -0.70 2.29 20.99
N HIS A 113 -0.57 1.54 19.90
CA HIS A 113 0.71 1.09 19.37
C HIS A 113 1.57 2.27 18.90
N GLU A 114 2.88 2.26 19.15
CA GLU A 114 3.77 3.38 18.83
C GLU A 114 3.84 3.69 17.32
N ASP A 115 3.71 2.66 16.49
CA ASP A 115 3.63 2.82 15.02
C ASP A 115 2.25 3.31 14.54
N PHE A 116 1.23 3.29 15.41
CA PHE A 116 -0.08 3.82 15.06
C PHE A 116 -0.06 5.34 15.15
N ILE A 117 0.17 5.96 14.01
CA ILE A 117 0.04 7.40 13.84
C ILE A 117 -1.46 7.72 13.80
N GLY A 118 -2.07 7.89 14.98
CA GLY A 118 -3.48 8.24 15.11
C GLY A 118 -3.84 9.55 14.39
N PHE A 119 -5.13 9.85 14.28
CA PHE A 119 -5.66 10.98 13.50
C PHE A 119 -4.98 12.33 13.80
N ALA A 120 -4.63 12.59 15.06
CA ALA A 120 -3.96 13.83 15.49
C ALA A 120 -2.54 13.98 14.91
N ASN A 121 -1.76 12.90 14.89
CA ASN A 121 -0.39 12.89 14.39
C ASN A 121 -0.31 12.59 12.89
N ALA A 122 -1.34 11.98 12.30
CA ALA A 122 -1.42 11.74 10.85
C ALA A 122 -1.67 13.07 10.13
N GLN A 123 -2.61 13.87 10.62
CA GLN A 123 -2.76 15.25 10.17
C GLN A 123 -1.49 16.04 10.40
N GLN A 124 -0.76 15.88 11.50
CA GLN A 124 0.53 16.54 11.70
C GLN A 124 1.68 15.95 10.91
N ARG A 125 1.68 14.70 10.42
CA ARG A 125 2.74 14.17 9.53
C ARG A 125 2.47 14.49 8.08
N THR A 126 1.21 14.45 7.64
CA THR A 126 0.82 15.08 6.37
C THR A 126 1.06 16.58 6.47
N ALA A 127 0.69 17.21 7.59
CA ALA A 127 0.92 18.63 7.84
C ALA A 127 2.38 18.96 8.21
N ALA A 128 3.25 18.03 8.61
CA ALA A 128 4.70 18.24 8.83
C ALA A 128 5.52 17.93 7.59
N ASN A 129 4.96 17.15 6.66
CA ASN A 129 5.37 17.21 5.27
C ASN A 129 4.84 18.47 4.56
N ILE A 130 3.79 19.14 5.07
CA ILE A 130 3.33 20.47 4.61
C ILE A 130 3.99 21.64 5.39
N THR A 131 4.42 21.45 6.65
CA THR A 131 5.01 22.48 7.53
C THR A 131 6.53 22.37 7.65
N LYS A 132 7.14 21.26 7.19
CA LYS A 132 8.35 21.41 6.38
C LYS A 132 7.90 22.20 5.17
N LYS A 133 8.08 23.52 5.22
CA LYS A 133 8.23 24.37 4.05
C LYS A 133 9.35 23.78 3.17
N ARG A 134 9.06 22.72 2.44
CA ARG A 134 9.15 22.85 1.00
C ARG A 134 7.81 23.43 0.61
N VAL A 135 7.75 24.76 0.63
CA VAL A 135 7.18 25.40 -0.55
C VAL A 135 7.86 24.65 -1.71
N MET A 136 7.15 23.74 -2.35
CA MET A 136 7.55 23.26 -3.67
C MET A 136 6.78 24.19 -4.60
N PRO A 137 7.28 25.41 -4.87
CA PRO A 137 6.52 26.45 -5.58
C PRO A 137 6.28 26.11 -7.05
N ASN A 138 6.45 24.84 -7.46
CA ASN A 138 6.49 24.43 -8.85
C ASN A 138 6.12 22.95 -9.08
N GLN A 139 5.41 22.29 -8.15
CA GLN A 139 4.89 20.96 -8.48
C GLN A 139 3.77 21.12 -9.50
N VAL A 140 4.08 20.74 -10.74
CA VAL A 140 3.17 20.83 -11.86
C VAL A 140 2.10 19.75 -11.72
N ILE A 141 0.84 20.17 -11.60
CA ILE A 141 -0.35 19.33 -11.54
C ILE A 141 -0.62 18.74 -12.93
N ARG A 142 -0.50 19.55 -13.98
CA ARG A 142 -0.76 19.13 -15.35
C ARG A 142 -0.05 20.03 -16.36
N ARG A 143 0.37 19.43 -17.48
CA ARG A 143 0.84 20.14 -18.67
C ARG A 143 0.00 19.78 -19.89
N GLY A 144 -0.11 20.68 -20.87
CA GLY A 144 -0.75 20.36 -22.13
C GLY A 144 -1.00 21.58 -23.02
N TRP A 145 -1.23 21.32 -24.30
CA TRP A 145 -1.65 22.32 -25.26
C TRP A 145 -3.10 22.75 -25.00
N LEU A 146 -3.32 24.06 -24.89
CA LEU A 146 -4.66 24.65 -24.92
C LEU A 146 -4.66 25.83 -25.88
N THR A 147 -5.81 26.05 -26.51
CA THR A 147 -6.01 27.16 -27.43
C THR A 147 -6.64 28.32 -26.68
N ILE A 148 -6.00 29.50 -26.66
CA ILE A 148 -6.63 30.73 -26.18
C ILE A 148 -7.06 31.59 -27.37
N ASN A 149 -8.28 32.09 -27.30
CA ASN A 149 -8.82 33.08 -28.22
C ASN A 149 -8.71 34.48 -27.59
N ILE A 150 -7.61 35.20 -27.85
CA ILE A 150 -7.39 36.55 -27.30
C ILE A 150 -7.90 37.58 -28.30
N SER A 151 -9.16 38.00 -28.14
CA SER A 151 -9.89 38.80 -29.15
C SER A 151 -9.57 40.30 -29.18
N ILE A 152 -8.58 40.81 -28.45
CA ILE A 152 -8.50 42.26 -28.19
C ILE A 152 -7.65 43.05 -29.20
N MET A 153 -6.58 42.48 -29.81
CA MET A 153 -5.91 43.11 -30.95
C MET A 153 -5.27 42.06 -31.88
N LYS A 154 -5.86 41.85 -33.06
CA LYS A 154 -5.30 41.14 -34.24
C LYS A 154 -4.44 39.89 -33.95
N GLY A 155 -5.00 38.92 -33.23
CA GLY A 155 -4.42 37.58 -33.12
C GLY A 155 -5.55 36.56 -33.03
N GLY A 156 -5.66 35.69 -34.03
CA GLY A 156 -6.63 34.59 -34.00
C GLY A 156 -6.38 33.60 -32.87
N SER A 157 -7.20 32.55 -32.83
CA SER A 157 -7.04 31.39 -31.95
C SER A 157 -5.60 30.86 -32.03
N LYS A 158 -4.88 30.83 -30.91
CA LYS A 158 -3.49 30.35 -30.87
C LYS A 158 -3.33 29.31 -29.78
N ASP A 159 -2.58 28.26 -30.12
CA ASP A 159 -2.21 27.20 -29.20
C ASP A 159 -1.01 27.64 -28.38
N TYR A 160 -1.11 27.42 -27.07
CA TYR A 160 -0.04 27.66 -26.12
C TYR A 160 0.16 26.42 -25.25
N TRP A 161 1.37 26.25 -24.74
CA TRP A 161 1.69 25.18 -23.80
C TRP A 161 1.38 25.65 -22.37
N PHE A 162 0.46 24.98 -21.68
CA PHE A 162 0.04 25.33 -20.33
C PHE A 162 0.73 24.47 -19.30
N VAL A 163 1.06 25.10 -18.18
CA VAL A 163 1.60 24.47 -16.99
C VAL A 163 0.74 24.92 -15.82
N LEU A 164 -0.05 23.98 -15.30
CA LEU A 164 -0.89 24.18 -14.13
C LEU A 164 -0.12 23.75 -12.88
N THR A 165 0.02 24.67 -11.93
CA THR A 165 0.57 24.43 -10.59
C THR A 165 -0.52 24.64 -9.54
N ALA A 166 -0.24 24.34 -8.27
CA ALA A 166 -1.18 24.60 -7.17
C ALA A 166 -1.45 26.10 -6.96
N GLU A 167 -0.56 26.98 -7.40
CA GLU A 167 -0.60 28.42 -7.12
C GLU A 167 -0.88 29.27 -8.37
N SER A 168 -0.52 28.77 -9.56
CA SER A 168 -0.65 29.54 -10.81
C SER A 168 -0.91 28.65 -12.03
N LEU A 169 -1.59 29.23 -13.01
CA LEU A 169 -1.66 28.72 -14.39
C LEU A 169 -0.76 29.57 -15.27
N SER A 170 0.33 28.98 -15.77
CA SER A 170 1.26 29.66 -16.69
C SER A 170 1.11 29.11 -18.11
N TRP A 171 1.34 29.94 -19.12
CA TRP A 171 1.42 29.48 -20.50
C TRP A 171 2.65 30.00 -21.26
N TYR A 172 3.12 29.17 -22.17
CA TYR A 172 4.38 29.30 -22.90
C TYR A 172 4.11 29.19 -24.41
N LYS A 173 5.06 29.68 -25.21
CA LYS A 173 4.99 29.55 -26.68
C LYS A 173 5.05 28.09 -27.14
N ASP A 174 5.84 27.27 -26.44
CA ASP A 174 6.17 25.90 -26.78
C ASP A 174 6.49 25.05 -25.53
N GLU A 175 6.69 23.75 -25.74
CA GLU A 175 7.03 22.76 -24.71
C GLU A 175 8.42 22.96 -24.09
N GLU A 176 9.28 23.78 -24.70
CA GLU A 176 10.62 24.07 -24.15
C GLU A 176 10.54 24.92 -22.86
N GLU A 177 9.37 25.48 -22.54
CA GLU A 177 9.10 26.29 -21.34
C GLU A 177 10.08 27.48 -21.17
N LYS A 178 10.75 27.91 -22.25
CA LYS A 178 11.74 29.00 -22.24
C LYS A 178 11.09 30.37 -22.30
N GLU A 179 10.05 30.52 -23.12
CA GLU A 179 9.31 31.77 -23.30
C GLU A 179 7.97 31.73 -22.56
N LYS A 180 7.98 32.11 -21.28
CA LYS A 180 6.75 32.30 -20.50
C LYS A 180 6.00 33.53 -21.03
N LYS A 181 4.80 33.33 -21.57
CA LYS A 181 3.94 34.42 -22.09
C LYS A 181 3.16 35.09 -20.97
N TYR A 182 2.66 34.32 -20.02
CA TYR A 182 1.91 34.86 -18.88
C TYR A 182 1.85 33.86 -17.72
N MET A 183 1.55 34.37 -16.54
CA MET A 183 1.29 33.61 -15.32
C MET A 183 0.06 34.20 -14.64
N LEU A 184 -1.00 33.40 -14.54
CA LEU A 184 -2.23 33.75 -13.84
C LEU A 184 -2.20 33.12 -12.44
N PRO A 185 -2.17 33.90 -11.35
CA PRO A 185 -2.32 33.35 -10.00
C PRO A 185 -3.73 32.76 -9.83
N LEU A 186 -3.83 31.62 -9.16
CA LEU A 186 -5.10 30.91 -8.96
C LEU A 186 -5.93 31.44 -7.78
N ASP A 187 -5.37 32.38 -7.01
CA ASP A 187 -6.03 32.99 -5.87
C ASP A 187 -7.30 33.75 -6.32
N ASN A 188 -8.45 33.34 -5.79
CA ASN A 188 -9.79 33.90 -6.06
C ASN A 188 -10.43 33.56 -7.43
N LEU A 189 -9.91 32.58 -8.17
CA LEU A 189 -10.61 32.08 -9.37
C LEU A 189 -11.87 31.29 -8.98
N LYS A 190 -12.98 31.62 -9.64
CA LYS A 190 -14.22 30.85 -9.55
C LYS A 190 -14.35 29.98 -10.79
N LEU A 191 -14.68 28.71 -10.59
CA LEU A 191 -15.19 27.87 -11.66
C LEU A 191 -16.58 28.40 -12.03
N SER A 192 -16.70 28.93 -13.24
CA SER A 192 -17.99 29.27 -13.84
C SER A 192 -18.66 28.02 -14.40
#